data_AF-A0AAD6YJJ3-F1
#
_entry.id   AF-A0AAD6YJJ3-F1
#
_cell.length_a   1.000
_cell.length_b   1.000
_cell.length_c   1.000
_cell.angle_alpha   90.00
_cell.angle_beta   90.00
_cell.angle_gamma   90.00
#
_symmetry.space_group_name_H-M   'P 1'
#
loop_
_entity.id
_entity.type
_entity.pdbx_description
1 polymer ?
#
loop_
_entity_poly.entity_id
_entity_poly.type
_entity_poly.pdbx_seq_one_letter_code
_entity_poly.pdbx_strand_id
1 'polypeptide(L)' 'GRSVKVKGGNFSEAVKELDKILARNRVRTTLFATARHEKKGVKRRRLQSDQWRKHFANQVRKNVQLVHKIRRRGV' A
#
# COMPACT_ATOMS: atom_id res chain seq x y z
N GLY A 1 9.78 -11.50 -11.03
CA GLY A 1 8.52 -10.73 -11.09
C GLY A 1 8.70 -9.22 -10.99
N ARG A 2 9.74 -8.63 -11.59
CA ARG A 2 9.92 -7.17 -11.74
C ARG A 2 10.25 -6.83 -13.20
N SER A 3 9.64 -7.59 -14.10
CA SER A 3 9.87 -7.55 -15.54
C SER A 3 8.50 -7.62 -16.19
N VAL A 4 8.26 -6.77 -17.18
CA VAL A 4 7.02 -6.69 -17.95
C VAL A 4 7.40 -6.74 -19.42
N LYS A 5 6.73 -7.59 -20.21
CA LYS A 5 6.95 -7.63 -21.66
C LYS A 5 6.11 -6.51 -22.30
N VAL A 6 6.72 -5.75 -23.20
CA VAL A 6 6.00 -4.74 -23.99
C VAL A 6 5.15 -5.46 -25.04
N LYS A 7 3.86 -5.15 -25.10
CA LYS A 7 2.92 -5.71 -26.08
C LYS A 7 2.53 -4.63 -27.09
N GLY A 8 2.55 -4.96 -28.38
CA GLY A 8 2.05 -4.08 -29.45
C GLY A 8 2.72 -2.71 -29.53
N GLY A 9 3.98 -2.59 -29.11
CA GLY A 9 4.71 -1.31 -29.11
C GLY A 9 4.25 -0.31 -28.04
N ASN A 10 3.27 -0.65 -27.19
CA ASN A 10 2.77 0.25 -26.15
C ASN A 10 3.68 0.27 -24.92
N PHE A 11 4.83 0.92 -25.06
CA PHE A 11 5.83 1.05 -24.00
C PHE A 11 5.29 1.77 -22.75
N SER A 12 4.48 2.82 -22.93
CA SER A 12 3.94 3.61 -21.82
C SER A 12 3.09 2.75 -20.87
N GLU A 13 2.28 1.85 -21.42
CA GLU A 13 1.46 0.93 -20.62
C GLU A 13 2.32 -0.08 -19.85
N ALA A 14 3.34 -0.65 -20.50
CA ALA A 14 4.26 -1.57 -19.85
C ALA A 14 5.03 -0.92 -18.68
N VAL A 15 5.43 0.36 -18.82
CA VAL A 15 6.05 1.13 -17.73
C VAL A 15 5.08 1.36 -16.58
N LYS A 16 3.83 1.76 -16.85
CA LYS A 16 2.79 1.91 -15.82
C LYS A 16 2.51 0.60 -15.10
N GLU A 17 2.51 -0.52 -15.81
CA GLU A 17 2.34 -1.84 -15.21
C GLU A 17 3.53 -2.19 -14.30
N LEU A 18 4.75 -1.96 -14.76
CA LEU A 18 5.95 -2.15 -13.96
C LEU A 18 5.93 -1.31 -12.68
N ASP A 19 5.53 -0.04 -12.78
CA ASP A 19 5.38 0.85 -11.63
C ASP A 19 4.35 0.33 -10.62
N LYS A 20 3.20 -0.18 -11.08
CA LYS A 20 2.19 -0.83 -10.22
C LYS A 20 2.78 -2.05 -9.51
N ILE A 21 3.57 -2.87 -10.21
CA ILE A 21 4.24 -4.04 -9.62
C ILE A 21 5.24 -3.61 -8.54
N LEU A 22 6.08 -2.61 -8.82
CA LEU A 22 7.06 -2.08 -7.86
C LEU A 22 6.39 -1.45 -6.63
N ALA A 23 5.27 -0.75 -6.82
CA ALA A 23 4.47 -0.17 -5.74
C ALA A 23 3.82 -1.25 -4.86
N ARG A 24 3.19 -2.27 -5.46
CA ARG A 24 2.60 -3.41 -4.74
C ARG A 24 3.65 -4.14 -3.90
N ASN A 25 4.83 -4.35 -4.47
CA ASN A 25 5.95 -5.00 -3.80
C ASN A 25 6.72 -4.08 -2.84
N ARG A 26 6.28 -2.82 -2.67
CA ARG A 26 6.89 -1.79 -1.79
C ARG A 26 8.40 -1.62 -2.00
N VAL A 27 8.88 -1.76 -3.24
CA VAL A 27 10.33 -1.77 -3.54
C VAL A 27 10.96 -0.43 -3.18
N ARG A 28 10.39 0.69 -3.67
CA ARG A 28 10.90 2.04 -3.41
C ARG A 28 10.89 2.37 -1.91
N THR A 29 9.77 2.13 -1.22
CA THR A 29 9.66 2.38 0.22
C THR A 29 10.67 1.56 1.02
N THR A 30 10.86 0.29 0.67
CA THR A 30 11.84 -0.56 1.34
C THR A 30 13.25 -0.04 1.11
N LEU A 31 13.60 0.32 -0.13
CA LEU A 31 14.89 0.89 -0.47
C LEU A 31 15.23 2.11 0.41
N PHE A 32 14.30 3.06 0.55
CA PHE A 32 14.49 4.22 1.42
C PHE A 32 14.58 3.86 2.91
N ALA A 33 13.75 2.92 3.38
CA ALA A 33 13.77 2.50 4.78
C ALA A 33 15.06 1.75 5.17
N THR A 34 15.70 1.07 4.22
CA THR A 34 16.94 0.32 4.44
C THR A 34 18.19 1.11 4.09
N ALA A 35 18.06 2.32 3.53
CA ALA A 35 19.20 3.14 3.15
C ALA A 35 20.13 3.48 4.34
N ARG A 36 19.59 3.46 5.58
CA ARG A 36 20.37 3.58 6.81
C ARG A 36 19.97 2.50 7.80
N HIS A 37 20.89 2.17 8.71
CA HIS A 37 20.60 1.25 9.79
C HIS A 37 19.55 1.83 10.75
N GLU A 38 18.43 1.12 10.89
CA GLU A 38 17.41 1.39 11.91
C GLU A 38 17.64 0.48 13.13
N LYS A 39 17.87 1.07 14.30
CA LYS A 39 18.03 0.32 15.56
C LYS A 39 16.83 -0.61 15.79
N LYS A 40 17.06 -1.85 16.26
CA LYS A 40 16.03 -2.89 16.45
C LYS A 40 14.80 -2.40 17.23
N GLY A 41 15.00 -1.64 18.31
CA GLY A 41 13.91 -1.10 19.14
C GLY A 41 13.09 -0.04 18.41
N VAL A 42 13.74 0.83 17.65
CA VAL A 42 13.09 1.86 16.83
C VAL A 42 12.25 1.21 15.73
N LYS A 43 12.83 0.21 15.03
CA LYS A 43 12.12 -0.60 14.03
C LYS A 43 10.87 -1.26 14.59
N ARG A 44 10.95 -1.84 15.79
CA ARG A 44 9.79 -2.48 16.45
C ARG A 44 8.67 -1.47 16.72
N ARG A 45 9.01 -0.31 17.31
CA ARG A 45 8.04 0.76 17.61
C ARG A 45 7.39 1.30 16.33
N ARG A 46 8.18 1.52 15.28
CA ARG A 46 7.68 1.95 13.97
C ARG A 46 6.71 0.93 13.37
N LEU A 47 7.09 -0.35 13.34
CA LEU A 47 6.23 -1.41 12.79
C LEU A 47 4.92 -1.57 13.57
N GLN A 48 4.95 -1.46 14.90
CA GLN A 48 3.75 -1.47 15.73
C GLN A 48 2.84 -0.28 15.43
N SER A 49 3.39 0.94 15.33
CA SER A 49 2.63 2.13 14.93
C SER A 49 2.05 2.01 13.51
N ASP A 50 2.83 1.51 12.55
CA ASP A 50 2.40 1.29 11.17
C ASP A 50 1.25 0.27 11.11
N GLN A 51 1.34 -0.82 11.88
CA GLN A 51 0.27 -1.81 11.98
C GLN A 51 -0.99 -1.19 12.59
N TRP A 52 -0.88 -0.49 13.72
CA TRP A 52 -2.02 0.16 14.36
C TRP A 52 -2.73 1.12 13.41
N ARG A 53 -1.99 1.99 12.71
CA ARG A 53 -2.58 2.94 11.75
C ARG A 53 -3.32 2.23 10.62
N LYS A 54 -2.79 1.11 10.12
CA LYS A 54 -3.46 0.29 9.09
C LYS A 54 -4.76 -0.34 9.61
N HIS A 55 -4.73 -0.92 10.80
CA HIS A 55 -5.90 -1.53 11.42
C HIS A 55 -6.97 -0.49 11.73
N PHE A 56 -6.58 0.64 12.30
CA PHE A 56 -7.46 1.77 12.58
C PHE A 56 -8.14 2.28 11.30
N ALA A 57 -7.36 2.57 10.25
CA ALA A 57 -7.92 3.03 8.97
C ALA A 57 -8.86 2.01 8.33
N ASN A 58 -8.58 0.71 8.47
CA ASN A 58 -9.48 -0.35 8.01
C ASN A 58 -10.81 -0.35 8.78
N GLN A 59 -10.73 -0.25 10.11
CA GLN A 59 -11.93 -0.22 10.95
C GLN A 59 -12.78 1.00 10.67
N VAL A 60 -12.17 2.19 10.56
CA VAL A 60 -12.88 3.43 10.18
C VAL A 60 -13.57 3.26 8.84
N ARG A 61 -12.89 2.70 7.83
CA ARG A 61 -13.48 2.45 6.50
C ARG A 61 -14.70 1.53 6.57
N LYS A 62 -14.63 0.44 7.35
CA LYS A 62 -15.76 -0.49 7.54
C LYS A 62 -16.95 0.20 8.21
N ASN A 63 -16.71 0.99 9.25
CA ASN A 63 -17.76 1.72 9.94
C ASN A 63 -18.44 2.74 9.01
N VAL A 64 -17.66 3.50 8.23
CA VAL A 64 -18.20 4.46 7.24
C VAL A 64 -19.02 3.74 6.17
N GLN A 65 -18.54 2.60 5.65
CA GLN A 65 -19.30 1.79 4.69
C GLN A 65 -20.63 1.29 5.27
N LEU A 66 -20.65 0.91 6.55
CA LEU A 66 -21.88 0.51 7.25
C LEU A 66 -22.87 1.67 7.33
N VAL A 67 -22.42 2.86 7.74
CA VAL A 67 -23.27 4.06 7.82
C VAL A 67 -23.86 4.40 6.44
N HIS A 68 -23.04 4.37 5.37
CA HIS A 68 -23.55 4.59 4.02
C HIS A 68 -24.59 3.53 3.59
N LYS A 69 -24.42 2.28 4.02
CA LYS A 69 -25.37 1.19 3.73
C LYS A 69 -26.70 1.40 4.48
N ILE A 70 -26.66 1.83 5.73
CA ILE A 70 -27.86 2.17 6.52
C ILE A 70 -28.59 3.33 5.86
N ARG A 71 -27.89 4.44 5.58
CA ARG A 71 -28.46 5.62 4.91
C ARG A 71 -29.12 5.28 3.57
N ARG A 72 -28.51 4.39 2.76
CA ARG A 72 -29.10 3.95 1.48
C ARG A 72 -30.40 3.17 1.65
N ARG A 73 -30.59 2.50 2.79
CA ARG A 73 -31.81 1.74 3.09
C ARG A 73 -32.97 2.62 3.58
N GLY A 74 -32.75 3.92 3.78
CA GLY A 74 -33.81 4.86 4.15
C GLY A 74 -34.16 4.88 5.63
N VAL A 75 -33.27 4.37 6.50
CA VAL A 75 -33.28 4.68 7.94
C VAL A 75 -32.42 5.91 8.19
#